data_AF-A0A9I9E0C8-F1
#
_entry.id   AF-A0A9I9E0C8-F1
#
_cell.length_a   1.000
_cell.length_b   1.000
_cell.length_c   1.000
_cell.angle_alpha   90.00
_cell.angle_beta   90.00
_cell.angle_gamma   90.00
#
_symmetry.space_group_name_H-M   'P 1'
#
loop_
_entity.id
_entity.type
_entity.pdbx_description
1 polymer ?
#
loop_
_entity_poly.entity_id
_entity_poly.type
_entity_poly.pdbx_seq_one_letter_code
_entity_poly.pdbx_strand_id
1 'polypeptide(L)'
;MWEFSVGLYMISVWPNSLLFAAIYGVVESASTAFFGPIVGDLVDKHAVCITLLCFLQSVEDLKVLKIWLATQNISYIIAGVTVVALLFYSDLKSTYFTGFILLVILTNITGAVGALSSLAEITTRKFQPSDLQIVTLVFTQGGGDIRTPSSRSTDKYKLYDETFISLKASAMTLAVWNIISVWLEYWLFTSVYDGIPALEESSQRRVSRLALRDMGESSSVSQQIERLLPNDVDARSAERSWKVKVFNWFSKVPFVRAWKVYLEQDTVLPGVALALLFFTVLSFGTLMTATLEWEGIPAYIIGIARGVSATIGIAATLVYPIVQSRILTLRTGLWSIWSQWTCLLVCVVSIWIQNSLLSAYMLMMGVAVSRLGLWMFDLAVIQQMQDQVPESDRCVVGGAQNALQSTMDLMGYVMGVVISNPQVKPSLSLLKNSL
;
A
#
# COMPACT_ATOMS: atom_id res chain seq x y z
N MET A 1 -7.19 -5.05 -5.69
CA MET A 1 -8.43 -5.81 -5.99
C MET A 1 -8.99 -6.46 -4.74
N TRP A 2 -8.16 -7.16 -3.97
CA TRP A 2 -8.51 -7.84 -2.72
C TRP A 2 -9.34 -7.01 -1.73
N GLU A 3 -8.85 -5.86 -1.27
CA GLU A 3 -9.51 -5.00 -0.27
C GLU A 3 -10.97 -4.64 -0.59
N PHE A 4 -11.24 -4.32 -1.86
CA PHE A 4 -12.59 -3.97 -2.30
C PHE A 4 -13.54 -5.16 -2.27
N SER A 5 -13.07 -6.30 -2.78
CA SER A 5 -13.88 -7.49 -2.85
C SER A 5 -14.19 -8.01 -1.46
N VAL A 6 -13.21 -8.02 -0.54
CA VAL A 6 -13.43 -8.38 0.87
C VAL A 6 -14.44 -7.44 1.52
N GLY A 7 -14.36 -6.13 1.26
CA GLY A 7 -15.38 -5.18 1.72
C GLY A 7 -16.80 -5.58 1.31
N LEU A 8 -17.02 -5.88 0.02
CA LEU A 8 -18.31 -6.33 -0.49
C LEU A 8 -18.74 -7.69 0.10
N TYR A 9 -17.81 -8.63 0.26
CA TYR A 9 -18.08 -9.93 0.86
C TYR A 9 -18.51 -9.79 2.33
N MET A 10 -17.84 -8.95 3.10
CA MET A 10 -18.19 -8.70 4.51
C MET A 10 -19.54 -7.99 4.65
N ILE A 11 -19.89 -7.09 3.72
CA ILE A 11 -21.22 -6.48 3.67
C ILE A 11 -22.30 -7.54 3.40
N SER A 12 -22.07 -8.45 2.45
CA SER A 12 -23.03 -9.52 2.19
C SER A 12 -23.18 -10.53 3.31
N VAL A 13 -22.10 -10.78 4.07
CA VAL A 13 -22.14 -11.67 5.25
C VAL A 13 -22.99 -11.05 6.36
N TRP A 14 -22.98 -9.71 6.49
CA TRP A 14 -23.78 -9.00 7.48
C TRP A 14 -24.49 -7.77 6.88
N PRO A 15 -25.59 -7.98 6.16
CA PRO A 15 -26.24 -6.93 5.36
C PRO A 15 -26.77 -5.76 6.19
N ASN A 16 -27.01 -5.96 7.49
CA ASN A 16 -27.59 -4.95 8.37
C ASN A 16 -26.56 -3.97 8.96
N SER A 17 -25.25 -4.16 8.72
CA SER A 17 -24.22 -3.28 9.25
C SER A 17 -22.92 -3.36 8.46
N LEU A 18 -22.28 -2.21 8.24
CA LEU A 18 -20.95 -2.10 7.62
C LEU A 18 -19.81 -2.54 8.56
N LEU A 19 -20.13 -2.95 9.79
CA LEU A 19 -19.18 -3.22 10.86
C LEU A 19 -18.06 -4.19 10.47
N PHE A 20 -18.35 -5.33 9.85
CA PHE A 20 -17.29 -6.28 9.50
C PHE A 20 -16.37 -5.80 8.37
N ALA A 21 -16.92 -5.07 7.39
CA ALA A 21 -16.10 -4.46 6.33
C ALA A 21 -15.20 -3.36 6.90
N ALA A 22 -15.72 -2.56 7.84
CA ALA A 22 -14.97 -1.51 8.50
C ALA A 22 -13.90 -2.08 9.46
N ILE A 23 -14.22 -3.12 10.24
CA ILE A 23 -13.24 -3.82 11.10
C ILE A 23 -12.09 -4.38 10.27
N TYR A 24 -12.38 -4.98 9.11
CA TYR A 24 -11.34 -5.48 8.20
C TYR A 24 -10.37 -4.39 7.79
N GLY A 25 -10.88 -3.27 7.28
CA GLY A 25 -10.05 -2.12 6.90
C GLY A 25 -9.29 -1.51 8.08
N VAL A 26 -9.89 -1.46 9.27
CA VAL A 26 -9.23 -1.00 10.51
C VAL A 26 -8.07 -1.92 10.86
N VAL A 27 -8.26 -3.23 10.87
CA VAL A 27 -7.21 -4.21 11.25
C VAL A 27 -6.04 -4.14 10.27
N GLU A 28 -6.33 -4.08 8.98
CA GLU A 28 -5.32 -3.98 7.92
C GLU A 28 -4.53 -2.66 8.04
N SER A 29 -5.23 -1.53 8.09
CA SER A 29 -4.60 -0.21 8.14
C SER A 29 -3.85 0.04 9.46
N ALA A 30 -4.40 -0.41 10.59
CA ALA A 30 -3.72 -0.33 11.87
C ALA A 30 -2.45 -1.18 11.90
N SER A 31 -2.49 -2.38 11.32
CA SER A 31 -1.30 -3.23 11.24
C SER A 31 -0.16 -2.52 10.50
N THR A 32 -0.44 -1.93 9.33
CA THR A 32 0.54 -1.19 8.53
C THR A 32 0.97 0.11 9.22
N ALA A 33 0.06 0.83 9.88
CA ALA A 33 0.38 2.07 10.61
C ALA A 33 1.34 1.83 11.79
N PHE A 34 1.15 0.75 12.55
CA PHE A 34 1.99 0.45 13.71
C PHE A 34 3.28 -0.28 13.35
N PHE A 35 3.20 -1.30 12.48
CA PHE A 35 4.34 -2.15 12.16
C PHE A 35 5.09 -1.69 10.93
N GLY A 36 4.56 -0.78 10.11
CA GLY A 36 5.20 -0.35 8.86
C GLY A 36 6.63 0.20 9.02
N PRO A 37 6.93 1.07 10.02
CA PRO A 37 8.29 1.54 10.24
C PRO A 37 9.23 0.41 10.72
N ILE A 38 8.70 -0.55 11.47
CA ILE A 38 9.45 -1.73 11.94
C ILE A 38 9.75 -2.66 10.78
N VAL A 39 8.78 -2.90 9.88
CA VAL A 39 8.96 -3.69 8.66
C VAL A 39 10.00 -3.02 7.76
N GLY A 40 9.97 -1.70 7.60
CA GLY A 40 10.99 -0.96 6.85
C GLY A 40 12.40 -1.14 7.41
N ASP A 41 12.58 -0.98 8.73
CA ASP A 41 13.88 -1.21 9.41
C ASP A 41 14.30 -2.69 9.39
N LEU A 42 13.34 -3.63 9.46
CA LEU A 42 13.60 -5.06 9.35
C LEU A 42 14.09 -5.42 7.95
N VAL A 43 13.44 -4.87 6.91
CA VAL A 43 13.81 -5.06 5.52
C VAL A 43 15.21 -4.51 5.27
N ASP A 44 15.51 -3.30 5.72
CA ASP A 44 16.86 -2.72 5.57
C ASP A 44 17.91 -3.56 6.32
N LYS A 45 17.61 -4.00 7.56
CA LYS A 45 18.53 -4.86 8.33
C LYS A 45 18.71 -6.25 7.75
N HIS A 46 17.66 -6.87 7.21
CA HIS A 46 17.72 -8.22 6.65
C HIS A 46 18.39 -8.22 5.28
N ALA A 47 18.18 -7.18 4.48
CA ALA A 47 18.96 -6.94 3.27
C ALA A 47 20.47 -6.85 3.60
N VAL A 48 20.84 -6.21 4.72
CA VAL A 48 22.25 -6.12 5.16
C VAL A 48 22.77 -7.42 5.81
N CYS A 49 22.00 -8.07 6.69
CA CYS A 49 22.43 -9.23 7.47
C CYS A 49 22.52 -10.52 6.65
N ILE A 50 21.59 -10.73 5.71
CA ILE A 50 21.64 -11.89 4.79
C ILE A 50 22.80 -11.72 3.80
N THR A 51 23.04 -10.47 3.36
CA THR A 51 24.21 -10.11 2.54
C THR A 51 25.55 -10.37 3.26
N LEU A 52 25.61 -10.20 4.58
CA LEU A 52 26.82 -10.42 5.40
C LEU A 52 27.04 -11.89 5.80
N LEU A 53 25.98 -12.65 6.09
CA LEU A 53 26.09 -14.07 6.47
C LEU A 53 26.48 -14.98 5.29
N CYS A 54 26.22 -14.56 4.05
CA CYS A 54 26.45 -15.35 2.84
C CYS A 54 27.57 -14.77 1.96
N PHE A 55 28.80 -14.70 2.51
CA PHE A 55 30.03 -14.37 1.76
C PHE A 55 30.40 -15.40 0.66
N LEU A 56 29.52 -16.34 0.34
CA LEU A 56 29.62 -17.26 -0.79
C LEU A 56 28.23 -17.41 -1.44
N GLN A 57 28.14 -17.08 -2.73
CA GLN A 57 27.03 -17.29 -3.68
C GLN A 57 26.08 -16.09 -3.98
N SER A 58 26.13 -15.66 -5.25
CA SER A 58 25.53 -14.49 -5.92
C SER A 58 23.98 -14.41 -6.03
N VAL A 59 23.16 -14.92 -5.10
CA VAL A 59 21.72 -15.19 -5.40
C VAL A 59 20.69 -14.86 -4.29
N GLU A 60 20.89 -13.86 -3.42
CA GLU A 60 20.09 -13.79 -2.17
C GLU A 60 19.09 -12.63 -2.01
N ASP A 61 19.20 -11.50 -2.71
CA ASP A 61 18.16 -10.45 -2.68
C ASP A 61 16.81 -10.99 -3.21
N LEU A 62 16.85 -11.94 -4.16
CA LEU A 62 15.68 -12.67 -4.64
C LEU A 62 15.04 -13.55 -3.55
N LYS A 63 15.80 -14.12 -2.62
CA LYS A 63 15.24 -15.03 -1.62
C LYS A 63 14.35 -14.29 -0.64
N VAL A 64 14.80 -13.12 -0.17
CA VAL A 64 14.02 -12.27 0.75
C VAL A 64 12.73 -11.80 0.09
N LEU A 65 12.82 -11.30 -1.15
CA LEU A 65 11.64 -10.86 -1.89
C LEU A 65 10.68 -12.01 -2.23
N LYS A 66 11.20 -13.19 -2.59
CA LYS A 66 10.39 -14.41 -2.80
C LYS A 66 9.68 -14.86 -1.53
N ILE A 67 10.33 -14.72 -0.37
CA ILE A 67 9.71 -15.04 0.93
C ILE A 67 8.55 -14.08 1.20
N TRP A 68 8.73 -12.77 1.04
CA TRP A 68 7.64 -11.80 1.21
C TRP A 68 6.49 -12.02 0.23
N LEU A 69 6.80 -12.27 -1.04
CA LEU A 69 5.80 -12.59 -2.06
C LEU A 69 5.03 -13.88 -1.71
N ALA A 70 5.73 -14.92 -1.26
CA ALA A 70 5.11 -16.17 -0.86
C ALA A 70 4.24 -16.00 0.39
N THR A 71 4.73 -15.29 1.42
CA THR A 71 3.98 -15.01 2.64
C THR A 71 2.71 -14.20 2.34
N GLN A 72 2.81 -13.17 1.50
CA GLN A 72 1.67 -12.36 1.04
C GLN A 72 0.62 -13.24 0.37
N ASN A 73 1.04 -14.01 -0.63
CA ASN A 73 0.14 -14.82 -1.44
C ASN A 73 -0.51 -15.95 -0.62
N ILE A 74 0.24 -16.64 0.23
CA ILE A 74 -0.32 -17.64 1.16
C ILE A 74 -1.37 -17.00 2.07
N SER A 75 -1.09 -15.80 2.59
CA SER A 75 -2.03 -15.10 3.46
C SER A 75 -3.34 -14.76 2.76
N TYR A 76 -3.28 -14.25 1.52
CA TYR A 76 -4.48 -13.95 0.73
C TYR A 76 -5.21 -15.19 0.21
N ILE A 77 -4.52 -16.32 0.01
CA ILE A 77 -5.18 -17.61 -0.29
C ILE A 77 -5.98 -18.07 0.93
N ILE A 78 -5.38 -18.06 2.13
CA ILE A 78 -6.08 -18.45 3.36
C ILE A 78 -7.28 -17.54 3.59
N ALA A 79 -7.09 -16.22 3.48
CA ALA A 79 -8.17 -15.25 3.61
C ALA A 79 -9.27 -15.44 2.53
N GLY A 80 -8.89 -15.80 1.31
CA GLY A 80 -9.83 -16.09 0.22
C GLY A 80 -10.70 -17.31 0.52
N VAL A 81 -10.07 -18.40 0.98
CA VAL A 81 -10.76 -19.64 1.36
C VAL A 81 -11.70 -19.41 2.54
N THR A 82 -11.29 -18.65 3.55
CA THR A 82 -12.15 -18.35 4.72
C THR A 82 -13.35 -17.49 4.33
N VAL A 83 -13.18 -16.52 3.44
CA VAL A 83 -14.30 -15.70 2.93
C VAL A 83 -15.26 -16.53 2.08
N VAL A 84 -14.75 -17.41 1.22
CA VAL A 84 -15.59 -18.34 0.46
C VAL A 84 -16.39 -19.23 1.41
N ALA A 85 -15.77 -19.76 2.47
CA ALA A 85 -16.47 -20.54 3.49
C ALA A 85 -17.58 -19.71 4.18
N LEU A 86 -17.30 -18.46 4.57
CA LEU A 86 -18.29 -17.55 5.17
C LEU A 86 -19.50 -17.30 4.24
N LEU A 87 -19.28 -17.19 2.92
CA LEU A 87 -20.34 -16.93 1.95
C LEU A 87 -21.15 -18.17 1.58
N PHE A 88 -20.54 -19.35 1.52
CA PHE A 88 -21.24 -20.60 1.20
C PHE A 88 -22.06 -21.12 2.38
N TYR A 89 -21.53 -21.00 3.58
CA TYR A 89 -22.16 -21.48 4.81
C TYR A 89 -22.78 -20.33 5.61
N SER A 90 -23.68 -19.58 4.98
CA SER A 90 -24.38 -18.45 5.63
C SER A 90 -25.13 -18.85 6.91
N ASP A 91 -25.54 -20.11 7.01
CA ASP A 91 -26.25 -20.67 8.17
C ASP A 91 -25.35 -20.85 9.40
N LEU A 92 -24.02 -20.73 9.25
CA LEU A 92 -23.07 -20.75 10.37
C LEU A 92 -23.39 -19.67 11.41
N LYS A 93 -23.91 -18.52 10.97
CA LYS A 93 -24.28 -17.42 11.86
C LYS A 93 -25.32 -17.85 12.91
N SER A 94 -26.29 -18.67 12.52
CA SER A 94 -27.35 -19.14 13.42
C SER A 94 -27.02 -20.47 14.11
N THR A 95 -26.29 -21.35 13.41
CA THR A 95 -26.07 -22.72 13.89
C THR A 95 -24.81 -22.86 14.74
N TYR A 96 -23.72 -22.15 14.40
CA TYR A 96 -22.44 -22.22 15.10
C TYR A 96 -21.73 -20.85 15.12
N PHE A 97 -22.28 -19.94 15.93
CA PHE A 97 -21.81 -18.55 16.02
C PHE A 97 -20.31 -18.43 16.37
N THR A 98 -19.79 -19.31 17.23
CA THR A 98 -18.36 -19.32 17.58
C THR A 98 -17.47 -19.57 16.37
N GLY A 99 -17.80 -20.56 15.52
CA GLY A 99 -17.04 -20.84 14.31
C GLY A 99 -17.14 -19.73 13.28
N PHE A 100 -18.31 -19.09 13.16
CA PHE A 100 -18.48 -17.90 12.33
C PHE A 100 -17.51 -16.78 12.76
N ILE A 101 -17.45 -16.46 14.06
CA ILE A 101 -16.54 -15.43 14.57
C ILE A 101 -15.07 -15.82 14.40
N LEU A 102 -14.71 -17.09 14.61
CA LEU A 102 -13.35 -17.58 14.38
C LEU A 102 -12.92 -17.42 12.91
N LEU A 103 -13.80 -17.69 11.95
CA LEU A 103 -13.52 -17.47 10.52
C LEU A 103 -13.35 -15.97 10.19
N VAL A 104 -14.15 -15.09 10.80
CA VAL A 104 -14.00 -13.64 10.65
C VAL A 104 -12.66 -13.17 11.21
N ILE A 105 -12.30 -13.61 12.43
CA ILE A 105 -11.01 -13.28 13.07
C ILE A 105 -9.85 -13.78 12.21
N LEU A 106 -9.91 -15.03 11.75
CA LEU A 106 -8.88 -15.63 10.90
C LEU A 106 -8.67 -14.81 9.62
N THR A 107 -9.77 -14.41 8.96
CA THR A 107 -9.73 -13.55 7.76
C THR A 107 -9.06 -12.20 8.02
N ASN A 108 -9.35 -11.59 9.17
CA ASN A 108 -8.75 -10.30 9.56
C ASN A 108 -7.26 -10.43 9.84
N ILE A 109 -6.84 -11.46 10.58
CA ILE A 109 -5.43 -11.70 10.91
C ILE A 109 -4.63 -12.00 9.64
N THR A 110 -5.12 -12.87 8.77
CA THR A 110 -4.43 -13.17 7.49
C THR A 110 -4.47 -11.99 6.53
N GLY A 111 -5.52 -11.17 6.55
CA GLY A 111 -5.53 -9.88 5.87
C GLY A 111 -4.37 -8.97 6.30
N ALA A 112 -4.23 -8.74 7.62
CA ALA A 112 -3.15 -7.92 8.18
C ALA A 112 -1.75 -8.47 7.87
N VAL A 113 -1.55 -9.80 7.99
CA VAL A 113 -0.26 -10.42 7.63
C VAL A 113 0.03 -10.24 6.14
N GLY A 114 -0.98 -10.38 5.28
CA GLY A 114 -0.85 -10.15 3.84
C GLY A 114 -0.47 -8.71 3.51
N ALA A 115 -1.08 -7.73 4.20
CA ALA A 115 -0.78 -6.32 4.04
C ALA A 115 0.63 -5.94 4.50
N LEU A 116 1.09 -6.46 5.64
CA LEU A 116 2.47 -6.26 6.11
C LEU A 116 3.50 -6.87 5.18
N SER A 117 3.21 -8.06 4.63
CA SER A 117 4.07 -8.72 3.65
C SER A 117 4.12 -7.95 2.33
N SER A 118 2.97 -7.45 1.87
CA SER A 118 2.85 -6.55 0.72
C SER A 118 3.65 -5.26 0.93
N LEU A 119 3.60 -4.68 2.12
CA LEU A 119 4.41 -3.52 2.46
C LEU A 119 5.92 -3.82 2.31
N ALA A 120 6.39 -4.95 2.85
CA ALA A 120 7.79 -5.36 2.75
C ALA A 120 8.22 -5.55 1.28
N GLU A 121 7.35 -6.15 0.47
CA GLU A 121 7.55 -6.30 -0.98
C GLU A 121 7.60 -4.94 -1.71
N ILE A 122 6.69 -4.03 -1.39
CA ILE A 122 6.61 -2.71 -2.02
C ILE A 122 7.82 -1.86 -1.64
N THR A 123 8.23 -1.85 -0.37
CA THR A 123 9.38 -1.06 0.09
C THR A 123 10.69 -1.57 -0.52
N THR A 124 10.89 -2.89 -0.57
CA THR A 124 12.05 -3.47 -1.27
C THR A 124 12.10 -3.13 -2.76
N ARG A 125 10.96 -3.15 -3.46
CA ARG A 125 10.90 -2.86 -4.90
C ARG A 125 10.99 -1.37 -5.23
N LYS A 126 10.23 -0.52 -4.53
CA LYS A 126 10.14 0.91 -4.80
C LYS A 126 11.45 1.65 -4.50
N PHE A 127 12.34 1.10 -3.67
CA PHE A 127 13.51 1.85 -3.21
C PHE A 127 14.86 1.29 -3.69
N GLN A 128 14.83 0.38 -4.67
CA GLN A 128 15.98 -0.09 -5.46
C GLN A 128 16.57 1.08 -6.30
N PRO A 129 17.90 1.13 -6.59
CA PRO A 129 18.55 2.25 -7.29
C PRO A 129 18.03 2.53 -8.71
N SER A 130 18.24 3.79 -9.11
CA SER A 130 17.62 4.55 -10.20
C SER A 130 17.83 4.02 -11.63
N ASP A 131 18.79 3.13 -11.87
CA ASP A 131 19.05 2.60 -13.22
C ASP A 131 17.97 1.60 -13.70
N LEU A 132 16.99 1.29 -12.85
CA LEU A 132 15.94 0.29 -13.07
C LEU A 132 14.51 0.86 -13.05
N GLN A 133 14.34 2.14 -13.38
CA GLN A 133 13.06 2.84 -13.25
C GLN A 133 11.98 2.41 -14.27
N ILE A 134 12.36 1.97 -15.47
CA ILE A 134 11.38 1.79 -16.56
C ILE A 134 10.60 0.47 -16.46
N VAL A 135 11.18 -0.56 -15.82
CA VAL A 135 10.57 -1.90 -15.76
C VAL A 135 9.72 -2.06 -14.50
N THR A 136 10.15 -1.54 -13.35
CA THR A 136 9.45 -1.78 -12.06
C THR A 136 8.17 -0.96 -11.89
N LEU A 137 8.10 0.26 -12.43
CA LEU A 137 6.92 1.12 -12.36
C LEU A 137 5.72 0.62 -13.18
N VAL A 138 5.99 -0.18 -14.23
CA VAL A 138 4.93 -0.81 -15.04
C VAL A 138 4.21 -1.90 -14.23
N PHE A 139 4.91 -2.57 -13.31
CA PHE A 139 4.36 -3.72 -12.58
C PHE A 139 3.71 -3.38 -11.23
N THR A 140 3.95 -2.21 -10.63
CA THR A 140 3.34 -1.86 -9.34
C THR A 140 1.82 -1.66 -9.38
N GLN A 141 1.20 -1.57 -10.56
CA GLN A 141 -0.27 -1.45 -10.70
C GLN A 141 -0.90 -2.31 -11.80
N GLY A 142 -0.13 -3.13 -12.50
CA GLY A 142 -0.67 -3.99 -13.56
C GLY A 142 0.22 -5.19 -13.79
N GLY A 143 -0.29 -6.38 -13.49
CA GLY A 143 0.15 -7.57 -14.20
C GLY A 143 -0.22 -7.38 -15.67
N GLY A 144 0.77 -7.25 -16.54
CA GLY A 144 0.55 -7.11 -17.98
C GLY A 144 1.76 -6.54 -18.71
N ASP A 145 2.59 -7.45 -19.21
CA ASP A 145 3.62 -7.37 -20.24
C ASP A 145 4.01 -6.02 -20.89
N ILE A 146 5.34 -5.87 -21.02
CA ILE A 146 6.04 -4.85 -21.81
C ILE A 146 5.86 -5.13 -23.32
N ARG A 147 5.70 -4.03 -24.08
CA ARG A 147 5.61 -3.92 -25.55
C ARG A 147 6.44 -4.92 -26.37
N THR A 148 5.81 -5.54 -27.38
CA THR A 148 6.25 -5.46 -28.79
C THR A 148 5.03 -5.48 -29.73
N PRO A 149 5.08 -4.76 -30.87
CA PRO A 149 3.95 -4.60 -31.77
C PRO A 149 3.93 -5.73 -32.81
N SER A 150 2.93 -6.61 -32.75
CA SER A 150 2.47 -7.27 -33.98
C SER A 150 1.01 -7.72 -33.84
N SER A 151 0.24 -7.29 -34.84
CA SER A 151 -1.12 -7.71 -35.15
C SER A 151 -1.34 -9.21 -34.94
N ARG A 152 -2.26 -9.56 -34.03
CA ARG A 152 -3.33 -10.52 -34.33
C ARG A 152 -4.49 -10.39 -33.34
N SER A 153 -5.52 -9.68 -33.78
CA SER A 153 -6.90 -9.96 -33.35
C SER A 153 -7.16 -11.45 -33.50
N THR A 154 -7.65 -12.10 -32.44
CA THR A 154 -8.95 -12.81 -32.36
C THR A 154 -9.04 -13.62 -31.06
N ASP A 155 -10.14 -13.45 -30.33
CA ASP A 155 -10.79 -14.45 -29.45
C ASP A 155 -10.35 -14.68 -27.99
N LYS A 156 -10.11 -13.64 -27.17
CA LYS A 156 -10.02 -13.82 -25.70
C LYS A 156 -10.76 -12.79 -24.83
N TYR A 157 -11.85 -12.18 -25.32
CA TYR A 157 -12.73 -11.30 -24.52
C TYR A 157 -14.03 -11.98 -24.10
N LYS A 158 -13.95 -13.14 -23.43
CA LYS A 158 -15.15 -13.86 -22.95
C LYS A 158 -15.10 -14.35 -21.51
N LEU A 159 -14.14 -13.91 -20.70
CA LEU A 159 -14.05 -14.30 -19.28
C LEU A 159 -14.38 -13.17 -18.27
N TYR A 160 -14.76 -11.99 -18.76
CA TYR A 160 -15.00 -10.82 -17.89
C TYR A 160 -16.48 -10.51 -17.63
N ASP A 161 -17.42 -11.13 -18.33
CA ASP A 161 -18.86 -10.82 -18.19
C ASP A 161 -19.62 -11.74 -17.21
N GLU A 162 -19.08 -12.91 -16.84
CA GLU A 162 -19.87 -13.91 -16.08
C GLU A 162 -19.63 -13.89 -14.55
N THR A 163 -18.60 -13.20 -14.05
CA THR A 163 -18.21 -13.27 -12.62
C THR A 163 -19.01 -12.37 -11.68
N PHE A 164 -19.80 -11.43 -12.21
CA PHE A 164 -20.67 -10.55 -11.40
C PHE A 164 -22.11 -11.06 -11.22
N ILE A 165 -22.45 -12.23 -11.75
CA ILE A 165 -23.82 -12.80 -11.65
C ILE A 165 -24.12 -13.29 -10.21
N SER A 166 -23.10 -13.67 -9.44
CA SER A 166 -23.25 -14.07 -8.04
C SER A 166 -22.02 -13.73 -7.20
N LEU A 167 -22.24 -13.14 -6.03
CA LEU A 167 -21.17 -12.80 -5.08
C LEU A 167 -20.35 -14.02 -4.63
N LYS A 168 -20.96 -15.22 -4.64
CA LYS A 168 -20.28 -16.49 -4.37
C LYS A 168 -19.32 -16.86 -5.50
N ALA A 169 -19.74 -16.63 -6.75
CA ALA A 169 -18.91 -16.88 -7.92
C ALA A 169 -17.71 -15.93 -7.95
N SER A 170 -17.92 -14.63 -7.69
CA SER A 170 -16.81 -13.66 -7.64
C SER A 170 -15.80 -14.01 -6.53
N ALA A 171 -16.26 -14.46 -5.36
CA ALA A 171 -15.37 -14.87 -4.27
C ALA A 171 -14.53 -16.11 -4.64
N MET A 172 -15.16 -17.10 -5.27
CA MET A 172 -14.46 -18.30 -5.76
C MET A 172 -13.45 -17.93 -6.86
N THR A 173 -13.83 -17.09 -7.82
CA THR A 173 -12.92 -16.64 -8.88
C THR A 173 -11.73 -15.90 -8.30
N LEU A 174 -11.91 -15.01 -7.32
CA LEU A 174 -10.80 -14.30 -6.69
C LEU A 174 -9.88 -15.24 -5.90
N ALA A 175 -10.44 -16.21 -5.18
CA ALA A 175 -9.64 -17.20 -4.46
C ALA A 175 -8.79 -18.04 -5.44
N VAL A 176 -9.38 -18.48 -6.55
CA VAL A 176 -8.66 -19.18 -7.63
C VAL A 176 -7.62 -18.27 -8.29
N TRP A 177 -7.96 -17.00 -8.54
CA TRP A 177 -7.05 -16.02 -9.12
C TRP A 177 -5.84 -15.79 -8.23
N ASN A 178 -6.01 -15.67 -6.91
CA ASN A 178 -4.90 -15.52 -5.97
C ASN A 178 -3.96 -16.74 -5.96
N ILE A 179 -4.47 -17.95 -6.24
CA ILE A 179 -3.62 -19.16 -6.35
C ILE A 179 -2.82 -19.12 -7.66
N ILE A 180 -3.46 -18.71 -8.76
CA ILE A 180 -2.82 -18.65 -10.08
C ILE A 180 -1.80 -17.51 -10.13
N SER A 181 -2.12 -16.36 -9.52
CA SER A 181 -1.25 -15.17 -9.54
C SER A 181 0.10 -15.43 -8.90
N VAL A 182 0.19 -16.30 -7.88
CA VAL A 182 1.49 -16.66 -7.26
C VAL A 182 2.49 -17.17 -8.29
N TRP A 183 2.04 -18.10 -9.13
CA TRP A 183 2.89 -18.72 -10.15
C TRP A 183 3.22 -17.72 -11.25
N LEU A 184 2.24 -16.92 -11.67
CA LEU A 184 2.44 -15.88 -12.67
C LEU A 184 3.42 -14.80 -12.19
N GLU A 185 3.25 -14.29 -10.98
CA GLU A 185 4.11 -13.29 -10.34
C GLU A 185 5.53 -13.83 -10.19
N TYR A 186 5.68 -15.07 -9.72
CA TYR A 186 6.99 -15.69 -9.57
C TYR A 186 7.70 -15.88 -10.92
N TRP A 187 6.95 -16.29 -11.95
CA TRP A 187 7.47 -16.47 -13.30
C TRP A 187 7.88 -15.14 -13.92
N LEU A 188 7.03 -14.11 -13.88
CA LEU A 188 7.33 -12.77 -14.38
C LEU A 188 8.53 -12.17 -13.65
N PHE A 189 8.59 -12.32 -12.33
CA PHE A 189 9.69 -11.80 -11.54
C PHE A 189 11.03 -12.45 -11.92
N THR A 190 11.04 -13.78 -12.07
CA THR A 190 12.23 -14.51 -12.49
C THR A 190 12.62 -14.14 -13.92
N SER A 191 11.65 -14.03 -14.83
CA SER A 191 11.88 -13.64 -16.22
C SER A 191 12.48 -12.25 -16.37
N VAL A 192 12.05 -11.28 -15.56
CA VAL A 192 12.60 -9.90 -15.59
C VAL A 192 14.01 -9.87 -15.03
N TYR A 193 14.25 -10.60 -13.94
CA TYR A 193 15.58 -10.66 -13.33
C TYR A 193 16.61 -11.30 -14.27
N ASP A 194 16.26 -12.44 -14.85
CA ASP A 194 17.13 -13.16 -15.79
C ASP A 194 17.27 -12.40 -17.13
N GLY A 195 16.26 -11.61 -17.50
CA GLY A 195 16.25 -10.83 -18.75
C GLY A 195 17.09 -9.56 -18.72
N ILE A 196 17.45 -9.04 -17.54
CA ILE A 196 18.15 -7.76 -17.38
C ILE A 196 19.44 -7.97 -16.58
N PRO A 197 20.59 -8.28 -17.21
CA PRO A 197 21.84 -8.58 -16.50
C PRO A 197 22.37 -7.40 -15.67
N ALA A 198 21.96 -6.16 -15.99
CA ALA A 198 22.29 -4.98 -15.20
C ALA A 198 21.76 -5.06 -13.75
N LEU A 199 20.69 -5.83 -13.50
CA LEU A 199 20.16 -6.08 -12.16
C LEU A 199 21.12 -6.87 -11.30
N GLU A 200 21.64 -7.97 -11.86
CA GLU A 200 22.57 -8.87 -11.19
C GLU A 200 23.90 -8.17 -10.89
N GLU A 201 24.39 -7.35 -11.82
CA GLU A 201 25.62 -6.59 -11.60
C GLU A 201 25.43 -5.50 -10.51
N SER A 202 24.26 -4.84 -10.50
CA SER A 202 23.94 -3.82 -9.49
C SER A 202 23.81 -4.39 -8.07
N SER A 203 23.24 -5.60 -7.94
CA SER A 203 23.13 -6.30 -6.66
C SER A 203 24.52 -6.74 -6.18
N GLN A 204 25.36 -7.30 -7.05
CA GLN A 204 26.75 -7.65 -6.73
C GLN A 204 27.57 -6.44 -6.23
N ARG A 205 27.49 -5.29 -6.94
CA ARG A 205 28.18 -4.06 -6.49
C ARG A 205 27.69 -3.58 -5.13
N ARG A 206 26.40 -3.74 -4.80
CA ARG A 206 25.84 -3.39 -3.49
C ARG A 206 26.42 -4.27 -2.39
N VAL A 207 26.46 -5.58 -2.62
CA VAL A 207 27.05 -6.57 -1.69
C VAL A 207 28.50 -6.22 -1.40
N SER A 208 29.30 -5.91 -2.43
CA SER A 208 30.71 -5.52 -2.25
C SER A 208 30.88 -4.23 -1.43
N ARG A 209 30.06 -3.19 -1.67
CA ARG A 209 30.11 -1.92 -0.92
C ARG A 209 29.76 -2.10 0.55
N LEU A 210 28.76 -2.93 0.86
CA LEU A 210 28.33 -3.20 2.24
C LEU A 210 29.37 -4.03 3.01
N ALA A 211 29.98 -5.04 2.38
CA ALA A 211 31.05 -5.82 2.99
C ALA A 211 32.27 -4.97 3.38
N LEU A 212 32.64 -4.00 2.55
CA LEU A 212 33.73 -3.05 2.85
C LEU A 212 33.41 -2.13 4.03
N ARG A 213 32.14 -1.76 4.22
CA ARG A 213 31.70 -0.87 5.29
C ARG A 213 31.75 -1.55 6.67
N ASP A 214 31.34 -2.81 6.77
CA ASP A 214 31.33 -3.56 8.03
C ASP A 214 32.77 -3.87 8.54
N MET A 215 33.72 -4.11 7.62
CA MET A 215 35.16 -4.20 7.97
C MET A 215 35.73 -2.87 8.51
N GLY A 216 35.17 -1.72 8.10
CA GLY A 216 35.58 -0.39 8.57
C GLY A 216 34.96 0.02 9.92
N GLU A 217 33.72 -0.39 10.19
CA GLU A 217 33.04 -0.10 11.47
C GLU A 217 33.56 -0.97 12.62
N SER A 218 33.88 -2.25 12.37
CA SER A 218 34.44 -3.16 13.38
C SER A 218 35.85 -2.75 13.86
N SER A 219 36.64 -2.14 12.97
CA SER A 219 38.01 -1.68 13.27
C SER A 219 38.05 -0.33 14.00
N SER A 220 37.13 0.59 13.70
CA SER A 220 37.06 1.93 14.32
C SER A 220 36.42 1.93 15.72
N VAL A 221 35.41 1.09 15.97
CA VAL A 221 34.75 0.99 17.27
C VAL A 221 35.69 0.43 18.35
N SER A 222 36.57 -0.51 18.00
CA SER A 222 37.52 -1.11 18.94
C SER A 222 38.61 -0.13 19.41
N GLN A 223 39.09 0.76 18.54
CA GLN A 223 40.13 1.74 18.91
C GLN A 223 39.60 2.93 19.73
N GLN A 224 38.30 3.21 19.67
CA GLN A 224 37.70 4.37 20.32
C GLN A 224 37.22 4.07 21.75
N ILE A 225 36.90 2.80 22.05
CA ILE A 225 36.46 2.35 23.38
C ILE A 225 37.62 2.39 24.41
N GLU A 226 38.87 2.23 23.98
CA GLU A 226 40.03 2.14 24.89
C GLU A 226 40.52 3.52 25.40
N ARG A 227 40.06 4.63 24.81
CA ARG A 227 40.58 5.99 25.11
C ARG A 227 39.69 6.89 25.99
N LEU A 228 38.50 6.45 26.41
CA LEU A 228 37.48 7.32 27.04
C LEU A 228 37.00 6.85 28.44
N LEU A 229 37.91 6.42 29.31
CA LEU A 229 37.62 6.20 30.73
C LEU A 229 38.17 7.35 31.60
N PRO A 230 37.36 8.36 31.97
CA PRO A 230 37.64 9.19 33.14
C PRO A 230 36.78 8.78 34.36
N ASN A 231 37.43 8.83 35.52
CA ASN A 231 36.89 8.62 36.86
C ASN A 231 36.05 9.82 37.36
N ASP A 232 35.21 9.50 38.35
CA ASP A 232 34.41 10.32 39.26
C ASP A 232 33.04 10.85 38.79
N VAL A 233 32.01 10.44 39.55
CA VAL A 233 30.58 10.64 39.29
C VAL A 233 29.95 11.48 40.40
N ASP A 234 29.56 12.72 40.06
CA ASP A 234 28.65 13.54 40.87
C ASP A 234 27.19 13.14 40.62
N ALA A 235 26.38 13.07 41.69
CA ALA A 235 24.99 12.59 41.69
C ALA A 235 24.01 13.39 40.80
N ARG A 236 24.32 14.65 40.43
CA ARG A 236 23.52 15.42 39.45
C ARG A 236 23.80 15.03 38.00
N SER A 237 24.98 14.44 37.73
CA SER A 237 25.32 13.89 36.41
C SER A 237 24.58 12.57 36.16
N ALA A 238 24.27 11.80 37.21
CA ALA A 238 23.61 10.51 37.11
C ALA A 238 22.16 10.61 36.59
N GLU A 239 21.41 11.65 36.99
CA GLU A 239 20.03 11.85 36.53
C GLU A 239 19.98 12.33 35.06
N ARG A 240 20.93 13.19 34.66
CA ARG A 240 21.10 13.62 33.25
C ARG A 240 21.63 12.45 32.40
N SER A 241 22.53 11.64 32.94
CA SER A 241 23.08 10.43 32.30
C SER A 241 22.02 9.33 32.15
N TRP A 242 21.13 9.14 33.13
CA TRP A 242 20.03 8.19 33.03
C TRP A 242 18.96 8.67 32.04
N LYS A 243 18.59 9.96 32.04
CA LYS A 243 17.70 10.54 31.01
C LYS A 243 18.31 10.43 29.61
N VAL A 244 19.61 10.66 29.46
CA VAL A 244 20.33 10.48 28.18
C VAL A 244 20.44 9.00 27.81
N LYS A 245 20.65 8.08 28.75
CA LYS A 245 20.65 6.62 28.51
C LYS A 245 19.27 6.10 28.11
N VAL A 246 18.21 6.57 28.77
CA VAL A 246 16.82 6.22 28.46
C VAL A 246 16.43 6.81 27.11
N PHE A 247 16.79 8.07 26.82
CA PHE A 247 16.58 8.68 25.52
C PHE A 247 17.34 7.93 24.41
N ASN A 248 18.61 7.58 24.64
CA ASN A 248 19.42 6.80 23.70
C ASN A 248 18.95 5.35 23.55
N TRP A 249 18.28 4.79 24.55
CA TRP A 249 17.66 3.47 24.48
C TRP A 249 16.32 3.54 23.73
N PHE A 250 15.50 4.54 24.01
CA PHE A 250 14.23 4.79 23.33
C PHE A 250 14.45 5.14 21.85
N SER A 251 15.50 5.90 21.51
CA SER A 251 15.88 6.19 20.14
C SER A 251 16.43 4.98 19.37
N LYS A 252 16.79 3.90 20.07
CA LYS A 252 17.22 2.63 19.46
C LYS A 252 16.07 1.67 19.16
N VAL A 253 14.86 1.96 19.66
CA VAL A 253 13.66 1.19 19.29
C VAL A 253 13.44 1.38 17.79
N PRO A 254 13.28 0.29 17.00
CA PRO A 254 13.21 0.36 15.54
C PRO A 254 12.13 1.33 15.05
N PHE A 255 10.99 1.37 15.73
CA PHE A 255 9.90 2.30 15.46
C PHE A 255 10.33 3.77 15.61
N VAL A 256 10.96 4.15 16.73
CA VAL A 256 11.37 5.54 17.02
C VAL A 256 12.50 5.97 16.09
N ARG A 257 13.45 5.06 15.82
CA ARG A 257 14.53 5.28 14.86
C ARG A 257 13.96 5.59 13.48
N ALA A 258 13.00 4.79 13.00
CA ALA A 258 12.43 4.96 11.67
C ALA A 258 11.72 6.31 11.50
N TRP A 259 10.92 6.72 12.50
CA TRP A 259 10.30 8.05 12.50
C TRP A 259 11.30 9.19 12.57
N LYS A 260 12.35 9.04 13.37
CA LYS A 260 13.43 10.05 13.43
C LYS A 260 14.09 10.22 12.06
N VAL A 261 14.48 9.12 11.42
CA VAL A 261 15.11 9.14 10.09
C VAL A 261 14.17 9.74 9.05
N TYR A 262 12.88 9.41 9.08
CA TYR A 262 11.86 9.98 8.19
C TYR A 262 11.71 11.49 8.35
N LEU A 263 11.68 12.01 9.58
CA LEU A 263 11.54 13.43 9.87
C LEU A 263 12.79 14.25 9.52
N GLU A 264 13.96 13.62 9.46
CA GLU A 264 15.22 14.26 9.06
C GLU A 264 15.38 14.38 7.54
N GLN A 265 14.52 13.75 6.72
CA GLN A 265 14.60 13.82 5.25
C GLN A 265 14.01 15.13 4.70
N ASP A 266 14.66 15.70 3.68
CA ASP A 266 14.15 16.87 2.95
C ASP A 266 12.82 16.60 2.23
N THR A 267 12.51 15.33 1.93
CA THR A 267 11.28 14.89 1.26
C THR A 267 10.08 14.70 2.20
N VAL A 268 10.21 15.05 3.49
CA VAL A 268 9.15 14.83 4.47
C VAL A 268 7.87 15.60 4.13
N LEU A 269 7.99 16.85 3.65
CA LEU A 269 6.86 17.71 3.32
C LEU A 269 6.02 17.15 2.15
N PRO A 270 6.60 16.80 1.00
CA PRO A 270 5.89 16.06 -0.06
C PRO A 270 5.27 14.74 0.43
N GLY A 271 5.98 14.00 1.30
CA GLY A 271 5.49 12.75 1.88
C GLY A 271 4.24 12.93 2.76
N VAL A 272 4.24 13.94 3.62
CA VAL A 272 3.08 14.31 4.45
C VAL A 272 1.92 14.81 3.57
N ALA A 273 2.19 15.63 2.56
CA ALA A 273 1.18 16.08 1.61
C ALA A 273 0.51 14.89 0.89
N LEU A 274 1.31 13.91 0.47
CA LEU A 274 0.80 12.67 -0.10
C LEU A 274 -0.05 11.89 0.90
N ALA A 275 0.40 11.74 2.15
CA ALA A 275 -0.38 11.04 3.16
C ALA A 275 -1.74 11.70 3.43
N LEU A 276 -1.81 13.03 3.44
CA LEU A 276 -3.08 13.75 3.60
C LEU A 276 -4.08 13.46 2.47
N LEU A 277 -3.64 13.07 1.28
CA LEU A 277 -4.55 12.67 0.19
C LEU A 277 -5.22 11.32 0.43
N PHE A 278 -4.63 10.46 1.28
CA PHE A 278 -5.24 9.20 1.70
C PHE A 278 -6.35 9.43 2.73
N PHE A 279 -6.36 10.59 3.40
CA PHE A 279 -7.51 11.00 4.21
C PHE A 279 -8.66 11.51 3.33
N THR A 280 -9.27 10.60 2.57
CA THR A 280 -10.38 10.92 1.66
C THR A 280 -11.46 9.86 1.73
N VAL A 281 -12.71 10.32 1.84
CA VAL A 281 -13.91 9.48 1.67
C VAL A 281 -14.27 9.37 0.19
N LEU A 282 -13.75 10.29 -0.64
CA LEU A 282 -14.10 10.45 -2.04
C LEU A 282 -13.21 9.57 -2.94
N SER A 283 -13.34 8.27 -2.73
CA SER A 283 -12.63 7.21 -3.44
C SER A 283 -13.64 6.10 -3.74
N PHE A 284 -13.48 5.33 -4.82
CA PHE A 284 -14.31 4.16 -5.12
C PHE A 284 -14.13 2.99 -4.10
N GLY A 285 -13.85 3.31 -2.84
CA GLY A 285 -13.86 2.41 -1.69
C GLY A 285 -15.24 2.33 -1.04
N THR A 286 -15.30 1.60 0.08
CA THR A 286 -16.52 1.13 0.73
C THR A 286 -17.56 2.22 1.03
N LEU A 287 -17.13 3.38 1.54
CA LEU A 287 -18.03 4.47 1.93
C LEU A 287 -18.71 5.15 0.73
N MET A 288 -17.95 5.48 -0.32
CA MET A 288 -18.52 6.07 -1.53
C MET A 288 -19.42 5.06 -2.27
N THR A 289 -19.01 3.79 -2.33
CA THR A 289 -19.84 2.78 -3.00
C THR A 289 -21.15 2.54 -2.26
N ALA A 290 -21.12 2.49 -0.93
CA ALA A 290 -22.34 2.35 -0.11
C ALA A 290 -23.29 3.55 -0.29
N THR A 291 -22.74 4.77 -0.29
CA THR A 291 -23.55 5.98 -0.51
C THR A 291 -24.16 6.06 -1.91
N LEU A 292 -23.42 5.69 -2.96
CA LEU A 292 -23.94 5.63 -4.33
C LEU A 292 -25.03 4.56 -4.49
N GLU A 293 -24.86 3.41 -3.86
CA GLU A 293 -25.87 2.35 -3.84
C GLU A 293 -27.16 2.82 -3.14
N TRP A 294 -27.03 3.56 -2.04
CA TRP A 294 -28.18 4.17 -1.34
C TRP A 294 -28.90 5.26 -2.13
N GLU A 295 -28.19 5.99 -2.98
CA GLU A 295 -28.80 6.92 -3.96
C GLU A 295 -29.50 6.20 -5.12
N GLY A 296 -29.49 4.86 -5.12
CA GLY A 296 -30.18 4.01 -6.09
C GLY A 296 -29.37 3.71 -7.34
N ILE A 297 -28.05 3.95 -7.33
CA ILE A 297 -27.18 3.56 -8.45
C ILE A 297 -26.95 2.05 -8.40
N PRO A 298 -27.26 1.32 -9.49
CA PRO A 298 -27.04 -0.12 -9.51
C PRO A 298 -25.54 -0.45 -9.46
N ALA A 299 -25.20 -1.50 -8.71
CA ALA A 299 -23.81 -1.89 -8.42
C ALA A 299 -22.93 -2.09 -9.66
N TYR A 300 -23.49 -2.55 -10.78
CA TYR A 300 -22.73 -2.72 -12.03
C TYR A 300 -22.23 -1.38 -12.61
N ILE A 301 -22.99 -0.28 -12.47
CA ILE A 301 -22.57 1.06 -12.91
C ILE A 301 -21.41 1.55 -12.05
N ILE A 302 -21.51 1.37 -10.73
CA ILE A 302 -20.43 1.68 -9.79
C ILE A 302 -19.17 0.88 -10.14
N GLY A 303 -19.34 -0.41 -10.47
CA GLY A 303 -18.28 -1.29 -10.94
C GLY A 303 -17.60 -0.79 -12.22
N ILE A 304 -18.38 -0.39 -13.22
CA ILE A 304 -17.85 0.19 -14.49
C ILE A 304 -17.11 1.49 -14.21
N ALA A 305 -17.68 2.41 -13.43
CA ALA A 305 -17.05 3.69 -13.09
C ALA A 305 -15.72 3.49 -12.35
N ARG A 306 -15.66 2.52 -11.43
CA ARG A 306 -14.42 2.10 -10.77
C ARG A 306 -13.42 1.51 -11.75
N GLY A 307 -13.87 0.70 -12.71
CA GLY A 307 -13.03 0.15 -13.79
C GLY A 307 -12.39 1.26 -14.62
N VAL A 308 -13.18 2.25 -15.05
CA VAL A 308 -12.69 3.45 -15.76
C VAL A 308 -11.72 4.25 -14.89
N SER A 309 -12.02 4.42 -13.61
CA SER A 309 -11.11 5.09 -12.67
C SER A 309 -9.77 4.37 -12.52
N ALA A 310 -9.78 3.04 -12.54
CA ALA A 310 -8.57 2.23 -12.51
C ALA A 310 -7.76 2.35 -13.81
N THR A 311 -8.40 2.37 -14.98
CA THR A 311 -7.69 2.58 -16.25
C THR A 311 -7.06 3.96 -16.35
N ILE A 312 -7.72 5.00 -15.82
CA ILE A 312 -7.14 6.36 -15.71
C ILE A 312 -5.92 6.36 -14.76
N GLY A 313 -6.01 5.63 -13.64
CA GLY A 313 -4.86 5.47 -12.73
C GLY A 313 -3.68 4.76 -13.39
N ILE A 314 -3.93 3.71 -14.16
CA ILE A 314 -2.88 3.03 -14.95
C ILE A 314 -2.33 3.98 -16.02
N ALA A 315 -3.18 4.75 -16.70
CA ALA A 315 -2.72 5.72 -17.70
C ALA A 315 -1.76 6.78 -17.10
N ALA A 316 -1.92 7.12 -15.82
CA ALA A 316 -1.02 8.02 -15.11
C ALA A 316 0.44 7.53 -15.12
N THR A 317 0.69 6.21 -15.10
CA THR A 317 2.05 5.65 -15.14
C THR A 317 2.72 5.83 -16.50
N LEU A 318 1.92 5.97 -17.57
CA LEU A 318 2.42 6.27 -18.92
C LEU A 318 2.61 7.77 -19.13
N VAL A 319 1.70 8.58 -18.59
CA VAL A 319 1.73 10.04 -18.71
C VAL A 319 2.85 10.65 -17.85
N TYR A 320 3.05 10.12 -16.64
CA TYR A 320 4.06 10.61 -15.70
C TYR A 320 5.47 10.74 -16.31
N PRO A 321 6.11 9.70 -16.88
CA PRO A 321 7.47 9.81 -17.42
C PRO A 321 7.55 10.78 -18.61
N ILE A 322 6.48 10.88 -19.42
CA ILE A 322 6.41 11.83 -20.54
C ILE A 322 6.46 13.26 -20.00
N VAL A 323 5.66 13.56 -18.98
CA VAL A 323 5.61 14.90 -18.37
C VAL A 323 6.91 15.19 -17.61
N GLN A 324 7.39 14.23 -16.80
CA GLN A 324 8.64 14.32 -16.04
C GLN A 324 9.83 14.68 -16.94
N SER A 325 9.96 14.03 -18.10
CA SER A 325 11.04 14.29 -19.06
C SER A 325 11.06 15.73 -19.59
N ARG A 326 9.94 16.45 -19.50
CA ARG A 326 9.78 17.83 -20.00
C ARG A 326 9.92 18.88 -18.91
N ILE A 327 9.38 18.63 -17.72
CA ILE A 327 9.21 19.66 -16.69
C ILE A 327 9.86 19.36 -15.33
N LEU A 328 10.66 18.29 -15.20
CA LEU A 328 11.26 17.80 -13.94
C LEU A 328 10.23 17.23 -12.95
N THR A 329 10.71 16.41 -12.02
CA THR A 329 9.90 15.69 -11.02
C THR A 329 9.06 16.63 -10.15
N LEU A 330 9.65 17.71 -9.64
CA LEU A 330 8.97 18.65 -8.73
C LEU A 330 7.81 19.38 -9.42
N ARG A 331 8.01 19.91 -10.64
CA ARG A 331 6.93 20.60 -11.37
C ARG A 331 5.86 19.63 -11.85
N THR A 332 6.23 18.40 -12.18
CA THR A 332 5.26 17.33 -12.49
C THR A 332 4.35 17.05 -11.31
N GLY A 333 4.91 16.95 -10.09
CA GLY A 333 4.13 16.82 -8.87
C GLY A 333 3.17 18.00 -8.65
N LEU A 334 3.67 19.24 -8.78
CA LEU A 334 2.83 20.44 -8.66
C LEU A 334 1.70 20.47 -9.69
N TRP A 335 1.97 20.17 -10.96
CA TRP A 335 0.95 20.11 -11.99
C TRP A 335 -0.11 19.03 -11.69
N SER A 336 0.33 17.89 -11.18
CA SER A 336 -0.53 16.75 -10.83
C SER A 336 -1.51 17.09 -9.70
N ILE A 337 -1.04 17.73 -8.62
CA ILE A 337 -1.91 18.12 -7.51
C ILE A 337 -2.91 19.22 -7.91
N TRP A 338 -2.49 20.19 -8.72
CA TRP A 338 -3.39 21.22 -9.26
C TRP A 338 -4.44 20.63 -10.20
N SER A 339 -4.05 19.68 -11.04
CA SER A 339 -4.97 18.93 -11.91
C SER A 339 -5.98 18.14 -11.08
N GLN A 340 -5.53 17.43 -10.04
CA GLN A 340 -6.40 16.69 -9.13
C GLN A 340 -7.41 17.62 -8.46
N TRP A 341 -6.95 18.74 -7.88
CA TRP A 341 -7.81 19.71 -7.20
C TRP A 341 -8.87 20.29 -8.14
N THR A 342 -8.47 20.65 -9.36
CA THR A 342 -9.40 21.16 -10.40
C THR A 342 -10.49 20.14 -10.74
N CYS A 343 -10.14 18.85 -10.86
CA CYS A 343 -11.12 17.79 -11.11
C CYS A 343 -12.08 17.62 -9.92
N LEU A 344 -11.60 17.78 -8.69
CA LEU A 344 -12.42 17.68 -7.49
C LEU A 344 -13.41 18.84 -7.34
N LEU A 345 -13.17 20.00 -7.97
CA LEU A 345 -14.18 21.07 -8.04
C LEU A 345 -15.47 20.60 -8.70
N VAL A 346 -15.42 19.65 -9.64
CA VAL A 346 -16.63 19.04 -10.24
C VAL A 346 -17.45 18.30 -9.19
N CYS A 347 -16.79 17.63 -8.22
CA CYS A 347 -17.44 16.94 -7.13
C CYS A 347 -18.07 17.92 -6.13
N VAL A 348 -17.40 19.06 -5.91
CA VAL A 348 -17.97 20.14 -5.10
C VAL A 348 -19.20 20.73 -5.79
N VAL A 349 -19.12 21.00 -7.09
CA VAL A 349 -20.26 21.47 -7.91
C VAL A 349 -21.45 20.51 -7.86
N SER A 350 -21.20 19.19 -7.83
CA SER A 350 -22.27 18.19 -7.83
C SER A 350 -23.17 18.28 -6.60
N ILE A 351 -22.68 18.82 -5.48
CA ILE A 351 -23.45 18.98 -4.25
C ILE A 351 -24.65 19.92 -4.47
N TRP A 352 -24.51 20.99 -5.24
CA TRP A 352 -25.59 21.96 -5.45
C TRP A 352 -26.63 21.54 -6.49
N ILE A 353 -26.42 20.39 -7.15
CA ILE A 353 -27.34 19.87 -8.15
C ILE A 353 -28.55 19.24 -7.47
N GLN A 354 -29.75 19.67 -7.86
CA GLN A 354 -31.01 19.18 -7.28
C GLN A 354 -31.37 17.76 -7.73
N ASN A 355 -30.94 17.36 -8.92
CA ASN A 355 -31.15 16.01 -9.44
C ASN A 355 -30.10 15.05 -8.86
N SER A 356 -30.53 14.14 -7.97
CA SER A 356 -29.66 13.20 -7.25
C SER A 356 -28.84 12.31 -8.19
N LEU A 357 -29.48 11.84 -9.27
CA LEU A 357 -28.85 10.93 -10.23
C LEU A 357 -27.77 11.65 -11.05
N LEU A 358 -28.04 12.88 -11.50
CA LEU A 358 -27.04 13.72 -12.16
C LEU A 358 -25.88 14.09 -11.21
N SER A 359 -26.18 14.42 -9.95
CA SER A 359 -25.18 14.72 -8.92
C SER A 359 -24.23 13.54 -8.70
N ALA A 360 -24.78 12.33 -8.60
CA ALA A 360 -24.00 11.11 -8.38
C ALA A 360 -23.12 10.75 -9.59
N TYR A 361 -23.59 10.93 -10.83
CA TYR A 361 -22.74 10.76 -12.03
C TYR A 361 -21.61 11.79 -12.10
N MET A 362 -21.89 13.05 -11.78
CA MET A 362 -20.86 14.09 -11.76
C MET A 362 -19.80 13.82 -10.69
N LEU A 363 -20.22 13.32 -9.52
CA LEU A 363 -19.33 12.89 -8.46
C LEU A 363 -18.46 11.71 -8.92
N MET A 364 -19.04 10.65 -9.49
CA MET A 364 -18.27 9.51 -10.02
C MET A 364 -17.27 9.92 -11.11
N MET A 365 -17.67 10.82 -12.02
CA MET A 365 -16.80 11.32 -13.09
C MET A 365 -15.65 12.18 -12.56
N GLY A 366 -15.94 13.12 -11.65
CA GLY A 366 -14.91 13.95 -11.03
C GLY A 366 -13.87 13.12 -10.28
N VAL A 367 -14.32 12.10 -9.53
CA VAL A 367 -13.45 11.14 -8.85
C VAL A 367 -12.61 10.34 -9.84
N ALA A 368 -13.23 9.78 -10.89
CA ALA A 368 -12.53 8.99 -11.89
C ALA A 368 -11.41 9.79 -12.58
N VAL A 369 -11.69 11.01 -13.03
CA VAL A 369 -10.70 11.87 -13.71
C VAL A 369 -9.62 12.36 -12.74
N SER A 370 -9.97 12.67 -11.49
CA SER A 370 -9.00 13.11 -10.47
C SER A 370 -7.89 12.09 -10.21
N ARG A 371 -8.10 10.80 -10.52
CA ARG A 371 -7.08 9.75 -10.35
C ARG A 371 -5.83 9.99 -11.16
N LEU A 372 -5.94 10.64 -12.32
CA LEU A 372 -4.75 10.96 -13.12
C LEU A 372 -3.79 11.84 -12.32
N GLY A 373 -4.30 12.92 -11.73
CA GLY A 373 -3.51 13.82 -10.89
C GLY A 373 -3.03 13.15 -9.60
N LEU A 374 -3.87 12.35 -8.95
CA LEU A 374 -3.49 11.63 -7.73
C LEU A 374 -2.32 10.67 -7.95
N TRP A 375 -2.41 9.79 -8.96
CA TRP A 375 -1.36 8.79 -9.22
C TRP A 375 -0.09 9.42 -9.79
N MET A 376 -0.19 10.48 -10.60
CA MET A 376 1.00 11.23 -11.02
C MET A 376 1.68 11.94 -9.84
N PHE A 377 0.93 12.43 -8.86
CA PHE A 377 1.49 13.03 -7.65
C PHE A 377 2.18 11.98 -6.77
N ASP A 378 1.57 10.80 -6.58
CA ASP A 378 2.18 9.66 -5.87
C ASP A 378 3.54 9.29 -6.50
N LEU A 379 3.57 9.11 -7.82
CA LEU A 379 4.80 8.83 -8.57
C LEU A 379 5.85 9.93 -8.41
N ALA A 380 5.45 11.21 -8.43
CA ALA A 380 6.36 12.33 -8.24
C ALA A 380 7.01 12.34 -6.85
N VAL A 381 6.24 12.04 -5.80
CA VAL A 381 6.74 11.99 -4.41
C VAL A 381 7.63 10.78 -4.20
N ILE A 382 7.25 9.61 -4.70
CA ILE A 382 8.09 8.40 -4.64
C ILE A 382 9.42 8.66 -5.35
N GLN A 383 9.40 9.25 -6.54
CA GLN A 383 10.62 9.60 -7.27
C GLN A 383 11.50 10.58 -6.48
N GLN A 384 10.93 11.60 -5.83
CA GLN A 384 11.69 12.51 -4.97
C GLN A 384 12.35 11.76 -3.81
N MET A 385 11.63 10.85 -3.15
CA MET A 385 12.19 10.03 -2.07
C MET A 385 13.31 9.11 -2.58
N GLN A 386 13.16 8.52 -3.77
CA GLN A 386 14.22 7.71 -4.38
C GLN A 386 15.47 8.54 -4.69
N ASP A 387 15.31 9.75 -5.24
CA ASP A 387 16.41 10.59 -5.69
C ASP A 387 17.16 11.25 -4.52
N GLN A 388 16.47 11.61 -3.43
CA GLN A 388 17.04 12.40 -2.33
C GLN A 388 17.41 11.59 -1.09
N VAL A 389 16.73 10.46 -0.83
CA VAL A 389 16.98 9.65 0.36
C VAL A 389 18.18 8.72 0.13
N PRO A 390 19.17 8.68 1.05
CA PRO A 390 20.31 7.76 0.96
C PRO A 390 19.87 6.30 0.86
N GLU A 391 20.56 5.50 0.02
CA GLU A 391 20.24 4.08 -0.22
C GLU A 391 20.08 3.24 1.07
N SER A 392 20.81 3.57 2.15
CA SER A 392 20.75 2.84 3.42
C SER A 392 19.48 3.04 4.23
N ASP A 393 18.73 4.11 3.94
CA ASP A 393 17.61 4.57 4.75
C ASP A 393 16.29 4.48 3.98
N ARG A 394 16.31 4.06 2.72
CA ARG A 394 15.14 4.15 1.85
C ARG A 394 14.01 3.20 2.25
N CYS A 395 14.28 1.96 2.70
CA CYS A 395 13.18 1.08 3.11
C CYS A 395 12.61 1.50 4.47
N VAL A 396 13.44 2.03 5.38
CA VAL A 396 13.00 2.68 6.63
C VAL A 396 12.08 3.85 6.33
N VAL A 397 12.50 4.78 5.46
CA VAL A 397 11.70 5.94 5.05
C VAL A 397 10.43 5.51 4.32
N GLY A 398 10.52 4.50 3.43
CA GLY A 398 9.38 3.91 2.75
C GLY A 398 8.38 3.26 3.72
N GLY A 399 8.86 2.53 4.73
CA GLY A 399 8.04 1.94 5.77
C GLY A 399 7.30 3.00 6.61
N ALA A 400 8.00 4.07 6.97
CA ALA A 400 7.40 5.21 7.67
C ALA A 400 6.37 5.98 6.80
N GLN A 401 6.67 6.17 5.51
CA GLN A 401 5.74 6.83 4.58
C GLN A 401 4.43 6.03 4.43
N ASN A 402 4.52 4.72 4.23
CA ASN A 402 3.33 3.87 4.14
C ASN A 402 2.59 3.83 5.47
N ALA A 403 3.29 3.80 6.60
CA ALA A 403 2.66 3.86 7.92
C ALA A 403 1.86 5.18 8.12
N LEU A 404 2.40 6.30 7.63
CA LEU A 404 1.71 7.59 7.66
C LEU A 404 0.46 7.57 6.77
N GLN A 405 0.55 7.03 5.56
CA GLN A 405 -0.59 6.85 4.65
C GLN A 405 -1.67 5.95 5.28
N SER A 406 -1.29 4.79 5.81
CA SER A 406 -2.22 3.87 6.47
C SER A 406 -2.84 4.45 7.73
N THR A 407 -2.17 5.37 8.42
CA THR A 407 -2.78 6.12 9.53
C THR A 407 -3.91 7.02 9.05
N MET A 408 -3.76 7.63 7.87
CA MET A 408 -4.79 8.47 7.26
C MET A 408 -5.97 7.63 6.73
N ASP A 409 -5.70 6.48 6.11
CA ASP A 409 -6.75 5.51 5.73
C ASP A 409 -7.50 4.95 6.94
N LEU A 410 -6.78 4.65 8.02
CA LEU A 410 -7.36 4.16 9.27
C LEU A 410 -8.42 5.11 9.81
N MET A 411 -8.21 6.43 9.72
CA MET A 411 -9.24 7.40 10.12
C MET A 411 -10.52 7.26 9.30
N GLY A 412 -10.42 7.01 7.98
CA GLY A 412 -11.56 6.74 7.11
C GLY A 412 -12.31 5.47 7.50
N TYR A 413 -11.59 4.38 7.80
CA TYR A 413 -12.21 3.14 8.26
C TYR A 413 -12.84 3.27 9.64
N VAL A 414 -12.22 4.01 10.57
CA VAL A 414 -12.80 4.32 11.89
C VAL A 414 -14.09 5.11 11.74
N MET A 415 -14.16 6.10 10.84
CA MET A 415 -15.42 6.78 10.51
C MET A 415 -16.47 5.79 10.00
N GLY A 416 -16.08 4.81 9.18
CA GLY A 416 -16.98 3.73 8.74
C GLY A 416 -17.49 2.83 9.88
N VAL A 417 -16.70 2.61 10.93
CA VAL A 417 -17.14 1.90 12.15
C VAL A 417 -18.13 2.75 12.94
N VAL A 418 -17.86 4.05 13.10
CA VAL A 418 -18.73 4.98 13.84
C VAL A 418 -20.06 5.17 13.11
N ILE A 419 -20.03 5.30 11.79
CA ILE A 419 -21.19 5.44 10.90
C ILE A 419 -21.60 4.06 10.34
N SER A 420 -21.56 3.02 11.18
CA SER A 420 -21.83 1.64 10.76
C SER A 420 -23.33 1.30 10.66
N ASN A 421 -24.22 2.22 11.06
CA ASN A 421 -25.66 2.02 11.06
C ASN A 421 -26.32 2.58 9.77
N PRO A 422 -26.85 1.72 8.89
CA PRO A 422 -27.49 2.14 7.64
C PRO A 422 -28.82 2.89 7.85
N GLN A 423 -29.41 2.87 9.04
CA GLN A 423 -30.68 3.59 9.31
C GLN A 423 -30.50 5.06 9.70
N VAL A 424 -29.30 5.46 10.08
CA VAL A 424 -28.96 6.87 10.24
C VAL A 424 -28.62 7.37 8.85
N LYS A 425 -29.62 7.83 8.08
CA LYS A 425 -29.42 8.47 6.77
C LYS A 425 -28.22 9.42 6.87
N PRO A 426 -27.04 9.12 6.31
CA PRO A 426 -26.14 10.17 5.92
C PRO A 426 -26.69 10.59 4.57
N SER A 427 -27.89 11.17 4.55
CA SER A 427 -28.31 11.91 3.39
C SER A 427 -27.14 12.85 3.09
N LEU A 428 -26.78 13.01 1.82
CA LEU A 428 -25.82 14.02 1.38
C LEU A 428 -26.09 15.41 2.02
N SER A 429 -27.30 15.61 2.58
CA SER A 429 -27.66 16.69 3.49
C SER A 429 -26.78 16.85 4.73
N LEU A 430 -26.18 15.81 5.32
CA LEU A 430 -25.28 15.97 6.48
C LEU A 430 -23.93 16.58 6.06
N LEU A 431 -23.45 16.29 4.84
CA LEU A 431 -22.33 17.02 4.22
C LEU A 431 -22.74 18.44 3.77
N LYS A 432 -24.02 18.67 3.42
CA LYS A 432 -24.58 20.02 3.16
C LYS A 432 -24.87 20.84 4.42
N ASN A 433 -25.06 20.22 5.58
CA ASN A 433 -25.54 20.88 6.81
C ASN A 433 -24.46 20.99 7.91
N SER A 434 -23.23 20.53 7.66
CA SER A 434 -22.09 20.63 8.59
C SER A 434 -21.01 21.63 8.18
N LEU A 435 -21.28 22.40 7.11
CA LEU A 435 -20.66 23.66 6.74
C LEU A 435 -21.77 24.70 6.57
#